data_AF-A0A0F4L7L5-F1
#
_entry.id   AF-A0A0F4L7L5-F1
#
_cell.length_a   1.000
_cell.length_b   1.000
_cell.length_c   1.000
_cell.angle_alpha   90.00
_cell.angle_beta   90.00
_cell.angle_gamma   90.00
#
_symmetry.space_group_name_H-M   'P 1'
#
loop_
_entity.id
_entity.type
_entity.pdbx_description
1 polymer ?
#
loop_
_entity_poly.entity_id
_entity_poly.type
_entity_poly.pdbx_seq_one_letter_code
_entity_poly.pdbx_strand_id
1 'polypeptide(L)'
;MNKHIELSKQSKKLLFSGITAAALALVVAGPHAVKADSVSGSTLAASSLNIKATDKKQVVGLNQTPDKSSENNTVLINGKSLKKESNHMLPKQTQNQKPKVATKASESVDSWMPDKNLQRVVAYNLYSNESATSRINKQDLSKLTTLQLTGDYERNNRDYYSAALNIESLEGLQYATNLEVLDLSPDIDSNINFFGTAYWHSHLQDISALKNLNKLTDVYMEMCSIYDISALSNKPKLKNLGISYNGVTDFSPLKTDTNLPTYVTAYYQTIVNPQIMVNKVRPYITATYNFKDIDGSNIPIRIANDKNKDYYVSNYLSNWKQNPGTILTDGKTVEWDLSGLPSGYQGYMTVNYKGKFLGQSGYESGGWLIIPFKIY
;
A
#
# COMPACT_ATOMS: atom_id res chain seq x y z
N MET A 1 -31.24 9.72 36.43
CA MET A 1 -31.09 9.13 35.09
C MET A 1 -31.43 10.11 33.96
N ASN A 2 -31.02 11.39 34.04
CA ASN A 2 -31.32 12.39 32.99
C ASN A 2 -30.28 13.55 32.89
N LYS A 3 -29.01 13.30 33.21
CA LYS A 3 -27.92 14.29 33.02
C LYS A 3 -26.72 13.79 32.20
N HIS A 4 -26.67 12.50 31.87
CA HIS A 4 -25.59 11.90 31.07
C HIS A 4 -25.88 11.85 29.56
N ILE A 5 -27.10 12.20 29.12
CA ILE A 5 -27.49 12.12 27.70
C ILE A 5 -27.30 13.46 26.96
N GLU A 6 -27.21 14.61 27.66
CA GLU A 6 -26.98 15.90 26.99
C GLU A 6 -25.49 16.20 26.69
N LEU A 7 -24.55 15.65 27.45
CA LEU A 7 -23.11 15.86 27.21
C LEU A 7 -22.60 15.12 25.94
N SER A 8 -23.33 14.12 25.44
CA SER A 8 -22.96 13.39 24.20
C SER A 8 -23.39 14.11 22.92
N LYS A 9 -24.31 15.09 23.01
CA LYS A 9 -24.76 15.87 21.84
C LYS A 9 -23.92 17.13 21.61
N GLN A 10 -23.36 17.73 22.67
CA GLN A 10 -22.45 18.88 22.52
C GLN A 10 -21.01 18.47 22.16
N SER A 11 -20.54 17.29 22.55
CA SER A 11 -19.20 16.77 22.17
C SER A 11 -19.11 16.34 20.70
N LYS A 12 -20.23 16.01 20.05
CA LYS A 12 -20.26 15.63 18.62
C LYS A 12 -20.28 16.81 17.64
N LYS A 13 -20.44 18.05 18.11
CA LYS A 13 -20.39 19.26 17.26
C LYS A 13 -18.98 19.86 17.13
N LEU A 14 -17.99 19.32 17.85
CA LEU A 14 -16.59 19.78 17.85
C LEU A 14 -15.61 18.83 17.14
N LEU A 15 -16.09 17.70 16.58
CA LEU A 15 -15.24 16.79 15.80
C LEU A 15 -15.19 17.12 14.29
N PHE A 16 -15.85 18.20 13.86
CA PHE A 16 -15.69 18.80 12.54
C PHE A 16 -15.01 20.18 12.65
N SER A 17 -13.79 20.19 13.20
CA SER A 17 -12.85 21.29 12.99
C SER A 17 -11.45 20.85 13.42
N GLY A 18 -10.60 20.56 12.44
CA GLY A 18 -9.14 20.60 12.55
C GLY A 18 -8.50 19.73 13.62
N ILE A 19 -7.96 18.58 13.21
CA ILE A 19 -6.72 18.12 13.84
C ILE A 19 -5.60 18.94 13.21
N THR A 20 -5.46 20.19 13.68
CA THR A 20 -4.16 20.85 13.70
C THR A 20 -3.27 20.05 14.65
N ALA A 21 -2.10 19.67 14.16
CA ALA A 21 -1.03 19.10 14.96
C ALA A 21 -0.81 19.95 16.23
N ALA A 22 -1.09 19.37 17.40
CA ALA A 22 -0.55 19.83 18.66
C ALA A 22 0.33 18.70 19.19
N ALA A 23 1.64 18.90 19.07
CA ALA A 23 2.62 18.12 19.81
C ALA A 23 2.36 18.33 21.31
N LEU A 24 1.87 17.29 21.98
CA LEU A 24 1.91 17.22 23.43
C LEU A 24 2.73 15.99 23.81
N ALA A 25 4.02 16.23 24.07
CA ALA A 25 4.87 15.29 24.78
C ALA A 25 4.34 15.16 26.21
N LEU A 26 3.62 14.08 26.50
CA LEU A 26 3.37 13.62 27.86
C LEU A 26 4.24 12.41 28.12
N VAL A 27 5.34 12.66 28.83
CA VAL A 27 6.06 11.66 29.60
C VAL A 27 5.11 11.11 30.66
N VAL A 28 4.67 9.86 30.50
CA VAL A 28 4.15 9.05 31.61
C VAL A 28 4.79 7.68 31.54
N ALA A 29 5.50 7.34 32.63
CA ALA A 29 6.23 6.11 32.83
C ALA A 29 5.32 4.91 33.09
N GLY A 30 5.45 3.86 32.25
CA GLY A 30 5.21 2.43 32.54
C GLY A 30 3.81 1.95 33.00
N PRO A 31 3.61 0.62 33.12
CA PRO A 31 3.93 -0.44 32.17
C PRO A 31 2.67 -1.26 31.85
N HIS A 32 2.30 -1.44 30.59
CA HIS A 32 1.38 -2.51 30.20
C HIS A 32 1.94 -3.24 28.99
N ALA A 33 2.72 -4.26 29.29
CA ALA A 33 3.08 -5.32 28.36
C ALA A 33 1.79 -6.02 27.91
N VAL A 34 1.37 -5.76 26.67
CA VAL A 34 0.49 -6.68 25.96
C VAL A 34 1.39 -7.62 25.19
N LYS A 35 1.42 -8.89 25.62
CA LYS A 35 2.01 -9.99 24.85
C LYS A 35 1.38 -9.97 23.46
N ALA A 36 2.21 -9.76 22.44
CA ALA A 36 1.82 -9.99 21.06
C ALA A 36 1.77 -11.52 20.84
N ASP A 37 0.61 -12.11 21.08
CA ASP A 37 0.30 -13.42 20.53
C ASP A 37 0.08 -13.25 19.01
N SER A 38 0.81 -14.08 18.27
CA SER A 38 0.66 -14.47 16.86
C SER A 38 -0.37 -13.69 16.03
N VAL A 39 0.11 -12.92 15.04
CA VAL A 39 -0.69 -12.61 13.85
C VAL A 39 0.01 -13.20 12.62
N SER A 40 -0.76 -14.09 12.00
CA SER A 40 -0.52 -14.85 10.78
C SER A 40 0.05 -13.98 9.66
N GLY A 41 1.13 -14.47 9.06
CA GLY A 41 1.64 -13.93 7.82
C GLY A 41 0.62 -14.04 6.70
N SER A 42 0.40 -12.93 6.00
CA SER A 42 -0.04 -12.99 4.62
C SER A 42 1.12 -13.55 3.79
N THR A 43 0.98 -14.82 3.40
CA THR A 43 1.90 -15.49 2.49
C THR A 43 1.82 -14.83 1.12
N LEU A 44 2.83 -14.05 0.74
CA LEU A 44 3.10 -13.74 -0.65
C LEU A 44 4.01 -14.84 -1.22
N ALA A 45 3.49 -15.53 -2.23
CA ALA A 45 4.21 -16.56 -2.97
C ALA A 45 5.50 -15.99 -3.57
N ALA A 46 6.61 -16.72 -3.43
CA ALA A 46 7.85 -16.37 -4.09
C ALA A 46 8.46 -17.59 -4.77
N SER A 47 8.54 -17.49 -6.09
CA SER A 47 9.39 -18.30 -6.95
C SER A 47 10.86 -18.09 -6.59
N SER A 48 11.63 -19.18 -6.66
CA SER A 48 13.05 -19.22 -6.34
C SER A 48 13.88 -18.39 -7.34
N LEU A 49 14.70 -17.47 -6.83
CA LEU A 49 15.69 -16.74 -7.64
C LEU A 49 16.98 -17.56 -7.76
N ASN A 50 17.41 -17.81 -8.99
CA ASN A 50 18.64 -18.50 -9.33
C ASN A 50 19.67 -17.46 -9.83
N ILE A 51 20.72 -17.19 -9.06
CA ILE A 51 21.75 -16.19 -9.44
C ILE A 51 23.08 -16.88 -9.72
N LYS A 52 23.57 -16.77 -10.96
CA LYS A 52 24.94 -17.16 -11.33
C LYS A 52 25.93 -16.16 -10.70
N ALA A 53 26.77 -16.67 -9.80
CA ALA A 53 27.84 -15.93 -9.16
C ALA A 53 29.09 -15.90 -10.04
N THR A 54 29.65 -14.71 -10.22
CA THR A 54 31.09 -14.53 -10.43
C THR A 54 31.58 -13.64 -9.28
N ASP A 55 32.54 -14.18 -8.55
CA ASP A 55 33.17 -13.69 -7.31
C ASP A 55 32.39 -13.82 -5.98
N LYS A 56 33.18 -13.83 -4.90
CA LYS A 56 32.94 -14.31 -3.52
C LYS A 56 31.69 -13.80 -2.76
N LYS A 57 30.75 -13.11 -3.42
CA LYS A 57 29.58 -12.47 -2.81
C LYS A 57 28.31 -12.91 -3.55
N GLN A 58 27.24 -13.21 -2.80
CA GLN A 58 25.91 -13.34 -3.39
C GLN A 58 25.30 -11.94 -3.51
N VAL A 59 25.14 -11.46 -4.74
CA VAL A 59 24.45 -10.20 -5.04
C VAL A 59 22.97 -10.52 -5.24
N VAL A 60 22.10 -9.91 -4.42
CA VAL A 60 20.65 -10.02 -4.59
C VAL A 60 20.13 -8.65 -4.98
N GLY A 61 19.63 -8.52 -6.21
CA GLY A 61 18.89 -7.32 -6.62
C GLY A 61 17.53 -7.31 -5.92
N LEU A 62 17.28 -6.28 -5.12
CA LEU A 62 15.98 -6.03 -4.51
C LEU A 62 15.44 -4.73 -5.12
N ASN A 63 14.14 -4.74 -5.44
CA ASN A 63 13.39 -3.76 -6.23
C ASN A 63 13.32 -4.10 -7.74
N GLN A 64 12.40 -4.97 -8.09
CA GLN A 64 11.58 -4.75 -9.29
C GLN A 64 10.17 -4.45 -8.78
N THR A 65 9.59 -3.35 -9.26
CA THR A 65 8.15 -3.14 -9.26
C THR A 65 7.45 -4.43 -9.67
N PRO A 66 6.36 -4.86 -9.02
CA PRO A 66 5.46 -5.85 -9.62
C PRO A 66 5.02 -5.27 -10.96
N ASP A 67 5.56 -5.81 -12.05
CA ASP A 67 5.12 -5.43 -13.38
C ASP A 67 3.66 -5.86 -13.51
N LYS A 68 2.75 -4.91 -13.75
CA LYS A 68 1.32 -5.17 -13.98
C LYS A 68 1.04 -5.83 -15.33
N SER A 69 2.06 -6.28 -16.03
CA SER A 69 1.90 -7.04 -17.25
C SER A 69 3.08 -7.98 -17.46
N SER A 70 2.89 -9.28 -17.22
CA SER A 70 3.20 -10.34 -18.20
C SER A 70 3.30 -11.71 -17.54
N GLU A 71 2.36 -12.58 -17.91
CA GLU A 71 2.75 -13.93 -18.31
C GLU A 71 3.75 -13.77 -19.47
N ASN A 72 5.03 -14.03 -19.22
CA ASN A 72 5.94 -14.77 -20.09
C ASN A 72 7.40 -14.53 -19.69
N ASN A 73 8.16 -15.62 -19.67
CA ASN A 73 9.62 -15.62 -19.63
C ASN A 73 10.20 -14.60 -20.63
N THR A 74 11.19 -13.81 -20.21
CA THR A 74 12.60 -13.78 -20.70
C THR A 74 13.19 -12.35 -20.69
N VAL A 75 14.43 -12.28 -20.19
CA VAL A 75 15.45 -11.23 -20.35
C VAL A 75 15.52 -10.68 -21.79
N LEU A 76 15.80 -9.39 -21.95
CA LEU A 76 16.33 -8.88 -23.21
C LEU A 76 17.57 -8.00 -23.00
N ILE A 77 18.68 -8.41 -23.62
CA ILE A 77 19.55 -7.48 -24.36
C ILE A 77 19.73 -8.02 -25.78
N ASN A 78 19.44 -7.12 -26.73
CA ASN A 78 19.75 -7.11 -28.17
C ASN A 78 19.12 -8.13 -29.11
N GLY A 79 18.33 -7.58 -30.05
CA GLY A 79 18.36 -8.04 -31.45
C GLY A 79 17.02 -8.42 -32.07
N LYS A 80 16.48 -7.49 -32.87
CA LYS A 80 15.58 -7.68 -34.02
C LYS A 80 14.13 -8.14 -33.75
N SER A 81 13.26 -7.15 -33.96
CA SER A 81 11.83 -7.26 -34.25
C SER A 81 11.56 -8.10 -35.50
N LEU A 82 10.59 -9.00 -35.41
CA LEU A 82 9.82 -9.50 -36.55
C LEU A 82 8.33 -9.35 -36.24
N LYS A 83 7.69 -8.49 -37.04
CA LYS A 83 6.25 -8.24 -37.09
C LYS A 83 5.53 -9.50 -37.56
N LYS A 84 4.34 -9.76 -37.03
CA LYS A 84 3.36 -10.65 -37.67
C LYS A 84 2.11 -9.86 -38.06
N GLU A 85 1.67 -10.14 -39.26
CA GLU A 85 0.85 -9.34 -40.14
C GLU A 85 -0.61 -9.24 -39.67
N SER A 86 -1.17 -8.04 -39.78
CA SER A 86 -2.59 -7.77 -39.81
C SER A 86 -3.13 -8.07 -41.21
N ASN A 87 -3.91 -9.15 -41.36
CA ASN A 87 -4.69 -9.34 -42.57
C ASN A 87 -5.92 -8.42 -42.55
N HIS A 88 -5.85 -7.38 -43.39
CA HIS A 88 -6.98 -6.64 -43.91
C HIS A 88 -7.86 -7.57 -44.75
N MET A 89 -9.16 -7.63 -44.45
CA MET A 89 -10.18 -7.96 -45.43
C MET A 89 -11.11 -6.74 -45.62
N LEU A 90 -11.21 -6.29 -46.86
CA LEU A 90 -12.07 -5.21 -47.35
C LEU A 90 -13.56 -5.59 -47.31
N PRO A 91 -14.47 -4.59 -47.33
CA PRO A 91 -15.87 -4.74 -46.91
C PRO A 91 -16.79 -5.25 -48.03
N LYS A 92 -17.84 -5.98 -47.64
CA LYS A 92 -19.03 -6.22 -48.49
C LYS A 92 -20.20 -5.35 -48.02
N GLN A 93 -20.55 -4.37 -48.85
CA GLN A 93 -21.87 -3.75 -49.02
C GLN A 93 -22.91 -4.83 -49.39
N THR A 94 -24.22 -4.82 -49.09
CA THR A 94 -25.18 -4.03 -48.28
C THR A 94 -26.46 -4.87 -48.32
N GLN A 95 -27.30 -4.95 -47.27
CA GLN A 95 -28.76 -4.93 -47.46
C GLN A 95 -29.46 -4.29 -46.26
N ASN A 96 -30.30 -3.32 -46.59
CA ASN A 96 -31.11 -2.47 -45.72
C ASN A 96 -32.09 -3.28 -44.85
N GLN A 97 -31.99 -3.13 -43.53
CA GLN A 97 -33.12 -3.32 -42.62
C GLN A 97 -33.19 -2.10 -41.68
N LYS A 98 -34.41 -1.56 -41.53
CA LYS A 98 -34.74 -0.42 -40.66
C LYS A 98 -34.09 -0.58 -39.28
N PRO A 99 -33.52 0.48 -38.66
CA PRO A 99 -33.02 0.37 -37.30
C PRO A 99 -34.21 0.15 -36.35
N LYS A 100 -34.39 -1.09 -35.92
CA LYS A 100 -35.04 -1.38 -34.65
C LYS A 100 -34.17 -0.68 -33.61
N VAL A 101 -34.76 0.20 -32.79
CA VAL A 101 -34.05 0.84 -31.67
C VAL A 101 -33.54 -0.29 -30.79
N ALA A 102 -32.29 -0.69 -31.00
CA ALA A 102 -31.58 -1.57 -30.13
C ALA A 102 -31.32 -0.74 -28.88
N THR A 103 -32.14 -0.96 -27.85
CA THR A 103 -31.76 -0.62 -26.48
C THR A 103 -30.39 -1.24 -26.28
N LYS A 104 -29.36 -0.40 -26.26
CA LYS A 104 -27.98 -0.79 -26.02
C LYS A 104 -28.01 -1.60 -24.73
N ALA A 105 -27.74 -2.91 -24.81
CA ALA A 105 -27.64 -3.73 -23.61
C ALA A 105 -26.69 -3.01 -22.66
N SER A 106 -27.16 -2.69 -21.45
CA SER A 106 -26.34 -1.93 -20.51
C SER A 106 -25.08 -2.74 -20.25
N GLU A 107 -23.92 -2.13 -20.49
CA GLU A 107 -22.64 -2.71 -20.17
C GLU A 107 -22.65 -3.15 -18.69
N SER A 108 -22.36 -4.42 -18.42
CA SER A 108 -22.32 -4.94 -17.05
C SER A 108 -21.25 -4.20 -16.24
N VAL A 109 -21.52 -3.90 -14.97
CA VAL A 109 -20.52 -3.30 -14.06
C VAL A 109 -19.24 -4.15 -13.98
N ASP A 110 -19.37 -5.47 -14.12
CA ASP A 110 -18.24 -6.42 -14.04
C ASP A 110 -17.20 -6.24 -15.12
N SER A 111 -17.56 -5.66 -16.28
CA SER A 111 -16.61 -5.50 -17.38
C SER A 111 -15.67 -4.31 -17.21
N TRP A 112 -16.01 -3.37 -16.32
CA TRP A 112 -15.25 -2.12 -16.14
C TRP A 112 -14.99 -1.76 -14.67
N MET A 113 -15.60 -2.45 -13.72
CA MET A 113 -15.28 -2.42 -12.28
C MET A 113 -15.29 -3.87 -11.77
N PRO A 114 -14.24 -4.67 -12.06
CA PRO A 114 -14.26 -6.12 -11.83
C PRO A 114 -14.23 -6.52 -10.35
N ASP A 115 -13.70 -5.67 -9.47
CA ASP A 115 -13.61 -5.94 -8.03
C ASP A 115 -15.01 -5.90 -7.39
N LYS A 116 -15.51 -7.08 -6.98
CA LYS A 116 -16.84 -7.24 -6.39
C LYS A 116 -16.96 -6.61 -5.02
N ASN A 117 -15.87 -6.51 -4.28
CA ASN A 117 -15.85 -5.86 -2.98
C ASN A 117 -15.94 -4.34 -3.16
N LEU A 118 -15.22 -3.79 -4.15
CA LEU A 118 -15.36 -2.38 -4.53
C LEU A 118 -16.79 -2.07 -4.97
N GLN A 119 -17.40 -2.93 -5.79
CA GLN A 119 -18.80 -2.76 -6.20
C GLN A 119 -19.73 -2.63 -4.98
N ARG A 120 -19.56 -3.44 -3.93
CA ARG A 120 -20.38 -3.35 -2.70
C ARG A 120 -20.22 -2.01 -2.00
N VAL A 121 -18.98 -1.55 -1.82
CA VAL A 121 -18.68 -0.26 -1.17
C VAL A 121 -19.22 0.92 -2.00
N VAL A 122 -19.06 0.86 -3.33
CA VAL A 122 -19.61 1.87 -4.25
C VAL A 122 -21.13 1.85 -4.26
N ALA A 123 -21.78 0.68 -4.31
CA ALA A 123 -23.23 0.55 -4.26
C ALA A 123 -23.80 1.13 -2.96
N TYR A 124 -23.14 0.88 -1.83
CA TYR A 124 -23.54 1.48 -0.56
C TYR A 124 -23.42 3.00 -0.56
N ASN A 125 -22.30 3.56 -1.02
CA ASN A 125 -22.10 5.01 -1.05
C ASN A 125 -23.03 5.73 -2.05
N LEU A 126 -23.44 5.08 -3.15
CA LEU A 126 -24.38 5.66 -4.12
C LEU A 126 -25.85 5.50 -3.72
N TYR A 127 -26.21 4.37 -3.09
CA TYR A 127 -27.61 3.95 -2.98
C TYR A 127 -28.02 3.53 -1.56
N SER A 128 -27.12 3.64 -0.58
CA SER A 128 -27.31 3.13 0.80
C SER A 128 -27.71 1.64 0.85
N ASN A 129 -27.25 0.86 -0.14
CA ASN A 129 -27.54 -0.56 -0.28
C ASN A 129 -26.37 -1.27 -0.99
N GLU A 130 -25.57 -2.02 -0.23
CA GLU A 130 -24.40 -2.73 -0.75
C GLU A 130 -24.73 -3.81 -1.79
N SER A 131 -25.96 -4.34 -1.77
CA SER A 131 -26.44 -5.36 -2.72
C SER A 131 -26.90 -4.78 -4.05
N ALA A 132 -26.98 -3.44 -4.17
CA ALA A 132 -27.43 -2.74 -5.37
C ALA A 132 -26.34 -2.64 -6.47
N THR A 133 -25.38 -3.56 -6.51
CA THR A 133 -24.23 -3.52 -7.43
C THR A 133 -24.63 -3.50 -8.91
N SER A 134 -25.72 -4.19 -9.26
CA SER A 134 -26.26 -4.21 -10.64
C SER A 134 -26.82 -2.86 -11.12
N ARG A 135 -27.06 -1.91 -10.21
CA ARG A 135 -27.54 -0.56 -10.55
C ARG A 135 -26.39 0.41 -10.86
N ILE A 136 -25.16 0.07 -10.47
CA ILE A 136 -23.99 0.91 -10.67
C ILE A 136 -23.82 1.18 -12.17
N ASN A 137 -23.70 2.46 -12.50
CA ASN A 137 -23.41 2.91 -13.86
C ASN A 137 -22.49 4.13 -13.81
N LYS A 138 -21.75 4.36 -14.91
CA LYS A 138 -20.75 5.43 -15.01
C LYS A 138 -21.35 6.82 -14.77
N GLN A 139 -22.62 7.05 -15.11
CA GLN A 139 -23.29 8.33 -14.90
C GLN A 139 -23.53 8.60 -13.41
N ASP A 140 -24.03 7.63 -12.65
CA ASP A 140 -24.21 7.80 -11.21
C ASP A 140 -22.86 7.86 -10.49
N LEU A 141 -21.90 7.03 -10.89
CA LEU A 141 -20.55 7.06 -10.32
C LEU A 141 -19.87 8.42 -10.54
N SER A 142 -20.09 9.08 -11.68
CA SER A 142 -19.56 10.42 -11.94
C SER A 142 -20.09 11.49 -10.97
N LYS A 143 -21.23 11.26 -10.30
CA LYS A 143 -21.79 12.19 -9.29
C LYS A 143 -21.18 12.00 -7.90
N LEU A 144 -20.44 10.91 -7.68
CA LEU A 144 -19.85 10.60 -6.39
C LEU A 144 -18.75 11.61 -6.05
N THR A 145 -18.92 12.33 -4.94
CA THR A 145 -17.92 13.28 -4.42
C THR A 145 -17.11 12.69 -3.27
N THR A 146 -17.66 11.68 -2.59
CA THR A 146 -17.05 11.01 -1.45
C THR A 146 -17.25 9.52 -1.58
N LEU A 147 -16.16 8.75 -1.46
CA LEU A 147 -16.19 7.30 -1.30
C LEU A 147 -15.50 6.98 0.01
N GLN A 148 -16.24 6.47 0.99
CA GLN A 148 -15.67 6.17 2.30
C GLN A 148 -16.26 4.90 2.93
N LEU A 149 -15.55 4.36 3.92
CA LEU A 149 -16.18 3.51 4.93
C LEU A 149 -17.10 4.37 5.81
N THR A 150 -18.26 3.84 6.14
CA THR A 150 -19.47 4.56 6.52
C THR A 150 -19.83 4.47 8.01
N GLY A 151 -18.92 4.89 8.89
CA GLY A 151 -19.02 4.87 10.34
C GLY A 151 -19.84 3.71 10.94
N ASP A 152 -21.09 4.00 11.30
CA ASP A 152 -21.96 3.06 12.00
C ASP A 152 -22.30 1.81 11.18
N TYR A 153 -22.31 1.89 9.84
CA TYR A 153 -22.71 0.75 9.02
C TYR A 153 -21.65 -0.36 9.02
N GLU A 154 -20.37 -0.05 8.76
CA GLU A 154 -19.29 -1.04 8.85
C GLU A 154 -19.09 -1.54 10.27
N ARG A 155 -19.22 -0.67 11.29
CA ARG A 155 -19.07 -1.07 12.71
C ARG A 155 -20.09 -2.10 13.16
N ASN A 156 -21.24 -2.19 12.48
CA ASN A 156 -22.31 -3.13 12.79
C ASN A 156 -22.52 -4.20 11.71
N ASN A 157 -21.78 -4.14 10.60
CA ASN A 157 -21.88 -5.09 9.49
C ASN A 157 -20.50 -5.68 9.16
N ARG A 158 -20.19 -6.80 9.84
CA ARG A 158 -18.92 -7.54 9.66
C ARG A 158 -18.71 -7.98 8.21
N ASP A 159 -19.77 -8.31 7.47
CA ASP A 159 -19.67 -8.80 6.10
C ASP A 159 -19.34 -7.67 5.11
N TYR A 160 -19.93 -6.49 5.29
CA TYR A 160 -19.57 -5.28 4.55
C TYR A 160 -18.14 -4.84 4.87
N TYR A 161 -17.79 -4.81 6.16
CA TYR A 161 -16.44 -4.45 6.58
C TYR A 161 -15.39 -5.42 6.04
N SER A 162 -15.66 -6.72 6.11
CA SER A 162 -14.79 -7.74 5.52
C SER A 162 -14.68 -7.57 4.00
N ALA A 163 -15.77 -7.20 3.31
CA ALA A 163 -15.70 -6.88 1.88
C ALA A 163 -14.76 -5.70 1.62
N ALA A 164 -14.94 -4.59 2.34
CA ALA A 164 -14.08 -3.41 2.21
C ALA A 164 -12.60 -3.74 2.42
N LEU A 165 -12.27 -4.56 3.41
CA LEU A 165 -10.89 -5.00 3.67
C LEU A 165 -10.32 -5.90 2.56
N ASN A 166 -11.18 -6.58 1.79
CA ASN A 166 -10.80 -7.45 0.68
C ASN A 166 -10.89 -6.77 -0.69
N ILE A 167 -11.00 -5.43 -0.75
CA ILE A 167 -10.80 -4.71 -2.00
C ILE A 167 -9.33 -4.88 -2.41
N GLU A 168 -9.08 -5.31 -3.64
CA GLU A 168 -7.73 -5.49 -4.20
C GLU A 168 -7.40 -4.39 -5.22
N SER A 169 -8.41 -3.92 -5.95
CA SER A 169 -8.24 -2.94 -7.04
C SER A 169 -9.34 -1.88 -7.06
N LEU A 170 -8.95 -0.63 -7.36
CA LEU A 170 -9.84 0.50 -7.61
C LEU A 170 -10.31 0.61 -9.06
N GLU A 171 -9.99 -0.36 -9.94
CA GLU A 171 -10.43 -0.35 -11.34
C GLU A 171 -11.95 -0.13 -11.44
N GLY A 172 -12.34 0.82 -12.28
CA GLY A 172 -13.70 1.35 -12.41
C GLY A 172 -13.91 2.70 -11.72
N LEU A 173 -13.11 3.03 -10.70
CA LEU A 173 -13.23 4.30 -9.98
C LEU A 173 -12.77 5.51 -10.83
N GLN A 174 -12.06 5.29 -11.95
CA GLN A 174 -11.69 6.34 -12.91
C GLN A 174 -12.91 7.10 -13.49
N TYR A 175 -14.11 6.52 -13.42
CA TYR A 175 -15.36 7.17 -13.84
C TYR A 175 -15.98 8.07 -12.76
N ALA A 176 -15.48 8.06 -11.52
CA ALA A 176 -15.89 8.96 -10.44
C ALA A 176 -15.24 10.35 -10.60
N THR A 177 -15.48 11.02 -11.72
CA THR A 177 -14.77 12.25 -12.12
C THR A 177 -14.97 13.46 -11.20
N ASN A 178 -15.96 13.39 -10.31
CA ASN A 178 -16.22 14.40 -9.28
C ASN A 178 -15.74 14.01 -7.87
N LEU A 179 -14.99 12.91 -7.73
CA LEU A 179 -14.50 12.44 -6.44
C LEU A 179 -13.50 13.45 -5.85
N GLU A 180 -13.79 13.89 -4.63
CA GLU A 180 -12.98 14.83 -3.84
C GLU A 180 -12.38 14.13 -2.61
N VAL A 181 -13.15 13.25 -1.97
CA VAL A 181 -12.73 12.53 -0.76
C VAL A 181 -12.74 11.02 -1.02
N LEU A 182 -11.62 10.36 -0.73
CA LEU A 182 -11.48 8.91 -0.72
C LEU A 182 -10.94 8.48 0.64
N ASP A 183 -11.72 7.71 1.41
CA ASP A 183 -11.26 7.14 2.67
C ASP A 183 -11.59 5.65 2.76
N LEU A 184 -10.59 4.81 2.52
CA LEU A 184 -10.70 3.36 2.60
C LEU A 184 -9.90 2.79 3.76
N SER A 185 -9.50 3.65 4.72
CA SER A 185 -8.70 3.22 5.88
C SER A 185 -9.54 2.31 6.78
N PRO A 186 -9.03 1.12 7.18
CA PRO A 186 -9.66 0.27 8.18
C PRO A 186 -9.94 1.01 9.50
N ASP A 187 -11.12 0.80 10.08
CA ASP A 187 -11.50 1.34 11.38
C ASP A 187 -10.94 0.41 12.48
N ILE A 188 -10.08 0.95 13.35
CA ILE A 188 -9.38 0.18 14.39
C ILE A 188 -10.37 -0.49 15.35
N ASP A 189 -11.45 0.21 15.73
CA ASP A 189 -12.45 -0.33 16.64
C ASP A 189 -13.19 -1.53 16.01
N SER A 190 -13.53 -1.42 14.73
CA SER A 190 -14.11 -2.50 13.94
C SER A 190 -13.16 -3.68 13.80
N ASN A 191 -11.87 -3.43 13.58
CA ASN A 191 -10.83 -4.48 13.57
C ASN A 191 -10.79 -5.25 14.89
N ILE A 192 -10.75 -4.55 16.01
CA ILE A 192 -10.75 -5.15 17.35
C ILE A 192 -12.03 -5.95 17.57
N ASN A 193 -13.18 -5.37 17.26
CA ASN A 193 -14.49 -5.99 17.48
C ASN A 193 -14.68 -7.27 16.65
N PHE A 194 -14.28 -7.27 15.37
CA PHE A 194 -14.57 -8.36 14.45
C PHE A 194 -13.47 -9.40 14.29
N PHE A 195 -12.22 -9.04 14.61
CA PHE A 195 -11.04 -9.89 14.40
C PHE A 195 -10.15 -10.02 15.64
N GLY A 196 -10.44 -9.29 16.73
CA GLY A 196 -9.68 -9.38 17.98
C GLY A 196 -8.30 -8.72 17.92
N THR A 197 -8.01 -7.91 16.90
CA THR A 197 -6.73 -7.21 16.74
C THR A 197 -6.96 -5.83 16.14
N ALA A 198 -6.19 -4.82 16.54
CA ALA A 198 -6.25 -3.48 15.95
C ALA A 198 -5.65 -3.43 14.53
N TYR A 199 -4.70 -4.31 14.25
CA TYR A 199 -3.80 -4.21 13.10
C TYR A 199 -4.20 -5.14 11.95
N TRP A 200 -5.49 -5.19 11.61
CA TRP A 200 -5.94 -5.91 10.43
C TRP A 200 -5.87 -4.98 9.21
N HIS A 201 -5.03 -5.34 8.23
CA HIS A 201 -4.82 -4.55 7.02
C HIS A 201 -5.83 -4.93 5.93
N SER A 202 -6.17 -3.97 5.07
CA SER A 202 -6.85 -4.27 3.81
C SER A 202 -5.88 -4.85 2.78
N HIS A 203 -6.41 -5.42 1.71
CA HIS A 203 -5.67 -6.03 0.61
C HIS A 203 -5.51 -5.12 -0.63
N LEU A 204 -5.84 -3.83 -0.50
CA LEU A 204 -5.82 -2.87 -1.61
C LEU A 204 -4.40 -2.59 -2.11
N GLN A 205 -4.11 -3.08 -3.32
CA GLN A 205 -2.80 -2.92 -3.95
C GLN A 205 -2.86 -2.04 -5.20
N ASP A 206 -3.95 -2.10 -5.96
CA ASP A 206 -4.09 -1.36 -7.20
C ASP A 206 -4.95 -0.10 -7.05
N ILE A 207 -4.28 1.05 -6.97
CA ILE A 207 -4.92 2.37 -6.94
C ILE A 207 -4.81 3.13 -8.27
N SER A 208 -4.44 2.46 -9.37
CA SER A 208 -4.15 3.11 -10.66
C SER A 208 -5.32 3.89 -11.25
N ALA A 209 -6.55 3.49 -10.94
CA ALA A 209 -7.78 4.19 -11.31
C ALA A 209 -7.83 5.64 -10.82
N LEU A 210 -7.07 6.00 -9.78
CA LEU A 210 -7.02 7.36 -9.25
C LEU A 210 -6.30 8.34 -10.19
N LYS A 211 -5.48 7.87 -11.15
CA LYS A 211 -4.54 8.69 -11.95
C LYS A 211 -5.13 9.97 -12.54
N ASN A 212 -6.36 9.93 -13.06
CA ASN A 212 -7.00 11.08 -13.71
C ASN A 212 -8.06 11.80 -12.82
N LEU A 213 -8.23 11.37 -11.57
CA LEU A 213 -9.15 12.01 -10.62
C LEU A 213 -8.49 13.27 -10.04
N ASN A 214 -8.56 14.38 -10.78
CA ASN A 214 -7.86 15.62 -10.44
C ASN A 214 -8.58 16.51 -9.42
N LYS A 215 -9.76 16.07 -8.97
CA LYS A 215 -10.56 16.77 -7.96
C LYS A 215 -10.30 16.30 -6.53
N LEU A 216 -9.53 15.21 -6.35
CA LEU A 216 -9.16 14.70 -5.03
C LEU A 216 -8.50 15.78 -4.17
N THR A 217 -9.10 16.02 -3.00
CA THR A 217 -8.61 16.91 -1.95
C THR A 217 -8.09 16.13 -0.76
N ASP A 218 -8.73 15.01 -0.45
CA ASP A 218 -8.50 14.20 0.75
C ASP A 218 -8.43 12.73 0.36
N VAL A 219 -7.30 12.09 0.65
CA VAL A 219 -7.09 10.66 0.36
C VAL A 219 -6.53 9.98 1.60
N TYR A 220 -7.27 9.03 2.15
CA TYR A 220 -6.87 8.23 3.29
C TYR A 220 -6.96 6.75 2.93
N MET A 221 -5.82 6.08 2.94
CA MET A 221 -5.65 4.66 2.65
C MET A 221 -4.59 4.09 3.60
N GLU A 222 -4.72 4.41 4.88
CA GLU A 222 -3.84 3.85 5.91
C GLU A 222 -4.14 2.35 6.07
N MET A 223 -3.11 1.54 6.37
CA MET A 223 -3.27 0.09 6.55
C MET A 223 -3.87 -0.64 5.32
N CYS A 224 -3.59 -0.17 4.11
CA CYS A 224 -4.20 -0.70 2.89
C CYS A 224 -3.38 -1.74 2.12
N SER A 225 -2.10 -1.95 2.47
CA SER A 225 -1.14 -2.78 1.71
C SER A 225 -0.66 -2.17 0.39
N ILE A 226 -0.71 -0.84 0.28
CA ILE A 226 -0.27 -0.09 -0.91
C ILE A 226 1.25 -0.01 -0.95
N TYR A 227 1.86 -0.18 -2.13
CA TYR A 227 3.31 -0.01 -2.32
C TYR A 227 3.65 0.96 -3.46
N ASP A 228 2.76 1.10 -4.45
CA ASP A 228 2.90 2.04 -5.56
C ASP A 228 1.87 3.17 -5.42
N ILE A 229 2.37 4.39 -5.27
CA ILE A 229 1.56 5.62 -5.16
C ILE A 229 1.64 6.50 -6.42
N SER A 230 2.12 5.97 -7.54
CA SER A 230 2.24 6.71 -8.82
C SER A 230 0.93 7.34 -9.29
N ALA A 231 -0.22 6.73 -8.95
CA ALA A 231 -1.54 7.26 -9.25
C ALA A 231 -1.89 8.58 -8.54
N LEU A 232 -1.14 8.92 -7.48
CA LEU A 232 -1.25 10.18 -6.73
C LEU A 232 -0.34 11.29 -7.27
N SER A 233 0.38 11.04 -8.37
CA SER A 233 1.16 12.09 -9.04
C SER A 233 0.28 13.19 -9.61
N ASN A 234 0.80 14.42 -9.56
CA ASN A 234 0.19 15.61 -10.16
C ASN A 234 -1.29 15.83 -9.77
N LYS A 235 -1.62 15.74 -8.48
CA LYS A 235 -2.94 16.06 -7.94
C LYS A 235 -3.02 17.53 -7.49
N PRO A 236 -3.51 18.45 -8.34
CA PRO A 236 -3.40 19.89 -8.08
C PRO A 236 -4.23 20.37 -6.88
N LYS A 237 -5.18 19.54 -6.41
CA LYS A 237 -6.07 19.87 -5.30
C LYS A 237 -5.81 19.07 -4.03
N LEU A 238 -4.87 18.13 -4.03
CA LEU A 238 -4.62 17.25 -2.89
C LEU A 238 -4.05 18.05 -1.73
N LYS A 239 -4.77 18.05 -0.60
CA LYS A 239 -4.42 18.79 0.62
C LYS A 239 -4.06 17.85 1.76
N ASN A 240 -4.80 16.75 1.89
CA ASN A 240 -4.63 15.80 2.99
C ASN A 240 -4.40 14.40 2.43
N LEU A 241 -3.35 13.72 2.93
CA LEU A 241 -2.98 12.37 2.52
C LEU A 241 -2.62 11.50 3.72
N GLY A 242 -3.33 10.40 3.92
CA GLY A 242 -2.96 9.35 4.87
C GLY A 242 -2.56 8.07 4.16
N ILE A 243 -1.29 7.68 4.23
CA ILE A 243 -0.76 6.43 3.64
C ILE A 243 0.16 5.69 4.61
N SER A 244 0.02 5.94 5.91
CA SER A 244 0.77 5.22 6.94
C SER A 244 0.41 3.73 6.98
N TYR A 245 1.30 2.90 7.54
CA TYR A 245 1.09 1.45 7.66
C TYR A 245 0.88 0.71 6.33
N ASN A 246 1.66 1.09 5.32
CA ASN A 246 1.66 0.50 3.98
C ASN A 246 3.04 -0.09 3.64
N GLY A 247 3.36 -0.32 2.38
CA GLY A 247 4.66 -0.80 1.89
C GLY A 247 5.36 0.20 0.95
N VAL A 248 5.10 1.50 1.08
CA VAL A 248 5.58 2.52 0.14
C VAL A 248 7.06 2.81 0.33
N THR A 249 7.84 2.66 -0.74
CA THR A 249 9.30 2.88 -0.76
C THR A 249 9.73 4.09 -1.58
N ASP A 250 8.87 4.59 -2.45
CA ASP A 250 9.10 5.74 -3.31
C ASP A 250 8.02 6.80 -3.10
N PHE A 251 8.39 7.90 -2.45
CA PHE A 251 7.50 9.03 -2.19
C PHE A 251 7.59 10.12 -3.24
N SER A 252 8.49 10.00 -4.23
CA SER A 252 8.68 11.00 -5.29
C SER A 252 7.44 11.28 -6.14
N PRO A 253 6.46 10.36 -6.32
CA PRO A 253 5.21 10.71 -7.02
C PRO A 253 4.42 11.85 -6.36
N LEU A 254 4.62 12.10 -5.06
CA LEU A 254 3.93 13.18 -4.35
C LEU A 254 4.54 14.56 -4.62
N LYS A 255 5.72 14.61 -5.26
CA LYS A 255 6.29 15.86 -5.78
C LYS A 255 5.40 16.35 -6.92
N THR A 256 4.76 17.49 -6.73
CA THR A 256 4.07 18.18 -7.82
C THR A 256 4.70 19.53 -8.07
N ASP A 257 4.59 20.04 -9.29
CA ASP A 257 5.09 21.37 -9.66
C ASP A 257 4.31 22.51 -8.99
N THR A 258 3.13 22.22 -8.42
CA THR A 258 2.17 23.25 -8.02
C THR A 258 1.88 23.34 -6.53
N ASN A 259 2.16 22.32 -5.70
CA ASN A 259 2.21 22.33 -4.21
C ASN A 259 2.40 20.90 -3.65
N LEU A 260 2.87 20.79 -2.40
CA LEU A 260 2.77 19.55 -1.61
C LEU A 260 1.43 19.53 -0.84
N PRO A 261 0.89 18.36 -0.49
CA PRO A 261 -0.26 18.32 0.40
C PRO A 261 0.10 19.00 1.74
N THR A 262 -0.83 19.79 2.27
CA THR A 262 -0.65 20.50 3.55
C THR A 262 -0.41 19.54 4.71
N TYR A 263 -1.08 18.39 4.72
CA TYR A 263 -0.94 17.37 5.75
C TYR A 263 -0.72 16.00 5.13
N VAL A 264 0.35 15.31 5.53
CA VAL A 264 0.63 13.94 5.10
C VAL A 264 1.06 13.06 6.28
N THR A 265 0.49 11.86 6.36
CA THR A 265 1.01 10.76 7.19
C THR A 265 1.56 9.66 6.27
N ALA A 266 2.82 9.26 6.46
CA ALA A 266 3.49 8.28 5.61
C ALA A 266 4.49 7.40 6.37
N TYR A 267 4.28 7.26 7.68
CA TYR A 267 5.16 6.51 8.58
C TYR A 267 4.74 5.03 8.68
N TYR A 268 5.54 4.23 9.41
CA TYR A 268 5.32 2.79 9.64
C TYR A 268 5.13 1.97 8.36
N GLN A 269 5.87 2.30 7.31
CA GLN A 269 5.90 1.46 6.12
C GLN A 269 6.60 0.13 6.43
N THR A 270 6.09 -0.99 5.94
CA THR A 270 6.68 -2.31 6.15
C THR A 270 6.67 -3.11 4.86
N ILE A 271 7.85 -3.54 4.43
CA ILE A 271 8.05 -4.46 3.32
C ILE A 271 8.64 -5.75 3.86
N VAL A 272 8.01 -6.89 3.56
CA VAL A 272 8.54 -8.21 3.89
C VAL A 272 8.89 -8.94 2.61
N ASN A 273 10.17 -9.16 2.39
CA ASN A 273 10.65 -9.91 1.24
C ASN A 273 10.58 -11.42 1.49
N PRO A 274 10.62 -12.22 0.41
CA PRO A 274 10.75 -13.67 0.53
C PRO A 274 12.01 -14.08 1.30
N GLN A 275 11.94 -15.24 1.95
CA GLN A 275 13.08 -15.80 2.67
C GLN A 275 14.23 -16.15 1.71
N ILE A 276 15.44 -15.75 2.08
CA ILE A 276 16.67 -16.10 1.35
C ILE A 276 17.33 -17.33 1.98
N MET A 277 17.67 -18.32 1.15
CA MET A 277 18.49 -19.46 1.56
C MET A 277 19.97 -19.11 1.38
N VAL A 278 20.73 -19.09 2.47
CA VAL A 278 22.13 -18.64 2.49
C VAL A 278 23.06 -19.82 2.70
N ASN A 279 23.99 -20.01 1.75
CA ASN A 279 24.98 -21.07 1.83
C ASN A 279 26.04 -20.72 2.88
N LYS A 280 26.28 -21.60 3.85
CA LYS A 280 27.27 -21.35 4.91
C LYS A 280 28.71 -21.10 4.42
N VAL A 281 29.07 -21.60 3.23
CA VAL A 281 30.38 -21.37 2.58
C VAL A 281 30.48 -19.96 1.97
N ARG A 282 29.34 -19.30 1.68
CA ARG A 282 29.27 -17.94 1.12
C ARG A 282 28.34 -17.07 1.99
N PRO A 283 28.75 -16.75 3.23
CA PRO A 283 27.86 -16.20 4.24
C PRO A 283 27.73 -14.67 4.15
N TYR A 284 27.90 -14.09 2.97
CA TYR A 284 27.82 -12.64 2.76
C TYR A 284 26.75 -12.33 1.73
N ILE A 285 25.79 -11.50 2.12
CA ILE A 285 24.72 -10.99 1.25
C ILE A 285 24.93 -9.50 1.07
N THR A 286 24.93 -9.03 -0.18
CA THR A 286 24.91 -7.60 -0.49
C THR A 286 23.53 -7.23 -1.01
N ALA A 287 22.89 -6.26 -0.36
CA ALA A 287 21.56 -5.76 -0.72
C ALA A 287 21.60 -4.24 -0.91
N THR A 288 21.05 -3.76 -2.03
CA THR A 288 20.94 -2.33 -2.34
C THR A 288 19.48 -1.90 -2.26
N TYR A 289 19.22 -0.78 -1.58
CA TYR A 289 17.89 -0.28 -1.32
C TYR A 289 17.64 1.01 -2.09
N ASN A 290 16.58 1.07 -2.89
CA ASN A 290 16.20 2.28 -3.64
C ASN A 290 14.98 2.92 -2.98
N PHE A 291 15.16 3.47 -1.78
CA PHE A 291 14.14 4.27 -1.10
C PHE A 291 14.25 5.72 -1.53
N LYS A 292 13.13 6.34 -1.93
CA LYS A 292 13.10 7.69 -2.47
C LYS A 292 12.27 8.63 -1.61
N ASP A 293 12.87 9.73 -1.19
CA ASP A 293 12.13 10.80 -0.52
C ASP A 293 11.35 11.60 -1.58
N ILE A 294 10.47 12.48 -1.11
CA ILE A 294 9.58 13.24 -1.98
C ILE A 294 10.34 14.10 -3.00
N ASP A 295 11.54 14.58 -2.68
CA ASP A 295 12.34 15.37 -3.61
C ASP A 295 13.03 14.53 -4.70
N GLY A 296 12.98 13.19 -4.60
CA GLY A 296 13.63 12.20 -5.47
C GLY A 296 15.01 11.74 -4.97
N SER A 297 15.50 12.30 -3.86
CA SER A 297 16.75 11.90 -3.23
C SER A 297 16.62 10.51 -2.58
N ASN A 298 17.76 9.88 -2.28
CA ASN A 298 17.75 8.60 -1.57
C ASN A 298 17.49 8.83 -0.09
N ILE A 299 16.60 8.05 0.50
CA ILE A 299 16.38 8.07 1.94
C ILE A 299 17.54 7.37 2.66
N PRO A 300 18.14 7.99 3.70
CA PRO A 300 19.13 7.32 4.53
C PRO A 300 18.60 6.05 5.18
N ILE A 301 19.42 5.01 5.20
CA ILE A 301 19.10 3.75 5.87
C ILE A 301 19.93 3.57 7.13
N ARG A 302 19.41 2.77 8.05
CA ARG A 302 20.15 2.18 9.16
C ARG A 302 19.83 0.70 9.27
N ILE A 303 20.72 -0.07 9.86
CA ILE A 303 20.41 -1.43 10.29
C ILE A 303 19.41 -1.34 11.45
N ALA A 304 18.34 -2.13 11.38
CA ALA A 304 17.34 -2.23 12.44
C ALA A 304 17.76 -3.33 13.43
N ASN A 305 18.43 -2.95 14.51
CA ASN A 305 18.97 -3.85 15.53
C ASN A 305 18.71 -3.37 16.97
N ASP A 306 17.87 -2.35 17.17
CA ASP A 306 17.61 -1.73 18.46
C ASP A 306 16.12 -1.81 18.80
N LYS A 307 15.75 -2.64 19.78
CA LYS A 307 14.33 -2.84 20.18
C LYS A 307 13.60 -1.56 20.58
N ASN A 308 14.32 -0.55 21.09
CA ASN A 308 13.69 0.70 21.51
C ASN A 308 13.41 1.62 20.32
N LYS A 309 14.27 1.58 19.29
CA LYS A 309 14.10 2.36 18.05
C LYS A 309 13.27 1.65 16.99
N ASP A 310 13.20 0.33 17.05
CA ASP A 310 12.58 -0.56 16.08
C ASP A 310 11.44 -1.38 16.72
N TYR A 311 10.75 -0.80 17.71
CA TYR A 311 9.71 -1.49 18.48
C TYR A 311 8.65 -2.17 17.59
N TYR A 312 8.21 -1.48 16.53
CA TYR A 312 7.20 -1.97 15.58
C TYR A 312 7.62 -3.27 14.89
N VAL A 313 8.92 -3.47 14.65
CA VAL A 313 9.49 -4.67 14.02
C VAL A 313 10.41 -5.44 14.99
N SER A 314 10.15 -5.35 16.29
CA SER A 314 11.04 -5.91 17.33
C SER A 314 11.25 -7.44 17.24
N ASN A 315 10.35 -8.15 16.56
CA ASN A 315 10.47 -9.58 16.26
C ASN A 315 11.30 -9.89 15.00
N TYR A 316 11.66 -8.87 14.22
CA TYR A 316 12.34 -8.96 12.94
C TYR A 316 13.69 -8.24 12.94
N LEU A 317 14.34 -8.10 14.10
CA LEU A 317 15.58 -7.34 14.20
C LEU A 317 16.79 -8.10 13.66
N SER A 318 17.75 -7.33 13.15
CA SER A 318 19.07 -7.81 12.76
C SER A 318 19.95 -7.99 14.00
N ASN A 319 19.73 -9.03 14.80
CA ASN A 319 20.36 -9.18 16.12
C ASN A 319 21.12 -10.50 16.34
N TRP A 320 21.47 -11.21 15.28
CA TRP A 320 22.23 -12.48 15.39
C TRP A 320 23.66 -12.28 15.91
N LYS A 321 24.16 -11.04 15.86
CA LYS A 321 25.44 -10.62 16.44
C LYS A 321 25.47 -9.12 16.64
N GLN A 322 26.51 -8.63 17.31
CA GLN A 322 26.66 -7.21 17.65
C GLN A 322 26.67 -6.29 16.42
N ASN A 323 27.41 -6.64 15.36
CA ASN A 323 27.50 -5.90 14.11
C ASN A 323 27.04 -6.79 12.94
N PRO A 324 25.73 -6.90 12.68
CA PRO A 324 25.16 -7.86 11.71
C PRO A 324 25.47 -7.51 10.24
N GLY A 325 25.79 -6.25 9.95
CA GLY A 325 26.12 -5.79 8.61
C GLY A 325 26.80 -4.42 8.61
N THR A 326 27.22 -3.97 7.44
CA THR A 326 27.87 -2.67 7.22
C THR A 326 27.18 -1.92 6.09
N ILE A 327 26.79 -0.67 6.34
CA ILE A 327 26.29 0.22 5.29
C ILE A 327 27.50 0.76 4.52
N LEU A 328 27.48 0.63 3.20
CA LEU A 328 28.55 1.08 2.33
C LEU A 328 28.55 2.60 2.15
N THR A 329 29.61 3.12 1.55
CA THR A 329 29.82 4.56 1.33
C THR A 329 28.77 5.22 0.43
N ASP A 330 28.02 4.43 -0.35
CA ASP A 330 26.91 4.93 -1.15
C ASP A 330 25.64 5.24 -0.33
N GLY A 331 25.63 4.88 0.96
CA GLY A 331 24.57 5.16 1.91
C GLY A 331 23.28 4.36 1.69
N LYS A 332 23.27 3.40 0.75
CA LYS A 332 22.06 2.66 0.34
C LYS A 332 22.31 1.16 0.12
N THR A 333 23.55 0.71 0.16
CA THR A 333 23.89 -0.71 0.11
C THR A 333 24.33 -1.21 1.48
N VAL A 334 23.84 -2.38 1.86
CA VAL A 334 24.26 -3.10 3.07
C VAL A 334 24.96 -4.39 2.68
N GLU A 335 26.14 -4.61 3.25
CA GLU A 335 26.80 -5.91 3.29
C GLU A 335 26.46 -6.60 4.61
N TRP A 336 25.68 -7.67 4.52
CA TRP A 336 25.29 -8.50 5.64
C TRP A 336 26.31 -9.60 5.87
N ASP A 337 26.80 -9.67 7.11
CA ASP A 337 27.76 -10.69 7.52
C ASP A 337 27.05 -11.77 8.33
N LEU A 338 26.82 -12.89 7.67
CA LEU A 338 26.14 -14.07 8.19
C LEU A 338 27.14 -15.17 8.59
N SER A 339 28.43 -14.85 8.64
CA SER A 339 29.49 -15.81 8.99
C SER A 339 29.36 -16.27 10.44
N GLY A 340 29.82 -17.50 10.69
CA GLY A 340 29.76 -18.12 12.03
C GLY A 340 28.38 -18.67 12.43
N LEU A 341 27.32 -18.39 11.66
CA LEU A 341 26.00 -18.93 11.94
C LEU A 341 25.91 -20.44 11.60
N PRO A 342 25.24 -21.26 12.44
CA PRO A 342 25.09 -22.69 12.18
C PRO A 342 24.07 -22.97 11.07
N SER A 343 24.20 -24.12 10.40
CA SER A 343 23.17 -24.59 9.44
C SER A 343 21.83 -24.75 10.18
N GLY A 344 20.74 -24.32 9.52
CA GLY A 344 19.41 -24.27 10.12
C GLY A 344 19.11 -22.97 10.88
N TYR A 345 20.09 -22.10 11.13
CA TYR A 345 19.84 -20.79 11.74
C TYR A 345 18.88 -19.96 10.89
N GLN A 346 17.92 -19.32 11.53
CA GLN A 346 16.95 -18.41 10.91
C GLN A 346 17.03 -17.03 11.56
N GLY A 347 16.96 -15.98 10.75
CA GLY A 347 17.01 -14.60 11.21
C GLY A 347 16.46 -13.63 10.17
N TYR A 348 16.60 -12.32 10.44
CA TYR A 348 16.02 -11.27 9.62
C TYR A 348 17.04 -10.16 9.33
N MET A 349 17.43 -9.99 8.06
CA MET A 349 18.18 -8.83 7.60
C MET A 349 17.19 -7.68 7.40
N THR A 350 17.13 -6.79 8.38
CA THR A 350 16.15 -5.70 8.42
C THR A 350 16.83 -4.35 8.43
N VAL A 351 16.44 -3.49 7.49
CA VAL A 351 16.82 -2.08 7.45
C VAL A 351 15.64 -1.21 7.84
N ASN A 352 15.93 -0.10 8.50
CA ASN A 352 15.01 1.01 8.66
C ASN A 352 15.43 2.12 7.70
N TYR A 353 14.45 2.77 7.07
CA TYR A 353 14.64 3.95 6.25
C TYR A 353 13.71 5.04 6.75
N LYS A 354 14.24 6.27 6.85
CA LYS A 354 13.51 7.39 7.44
C LYS A 354 13.77 8.66 6.65
N GLY A 355 12.76 9.08 5.89
CA GLY A 355 12.77 10.32 5.12
C GLY A 355 12.33 11.51 5.96
N LYS A 356 12.65 12.72 5.48
CA LYS A 356 12.26 13.97 6.13
C LYS A 356 10.93 14.51 5.63
N PHE A 357 10.43 13.97 4.52
CA PHE A 357 9.16 14.33 3.86
C PHE A 357 9.00 15.85 3.62
N LEU A 358 8.51 16.63 4.59
CA LEU A 358 8.38 18.10 4.54
C LEU A 358 9.47 18.87 5.30
N GLY A 359 10.48 18.17 5.84
CA GLY A 359 11.55 18.78 6.63
C GLY A 359 11.11 19.25 8.02
N GLN A 360 9.89 18.92 8.45
CA GLN A 360 9.34 19.26 9.77
C GLN A 360 9.29 18.04 10.67
N SER A 361 9.58 18.24 11.97
CA SER A 361 9.49 17.20 12.99
C SER A 361 8.05 16.66 13.09
N GLY A 362 7.86 15.34 13.07
CA GLY A 362 6.55 14.69 13.17
C GLY A 362 5.89 14.30 11.84
N TYR A 363 6.46 14.73 10.70
CA TYR A 363 5.98 14.36 9.35
C TYR A 363 6.91 13.36 8.67
N GLU A 364 7.56 12.50 9.45
CA GLU A 364 8.61 11.62 8.95
C GLU A 364 7.99 10.52 8.07
N SER A 365 8.66 10.18 6.96
CA SER A 365 8.26 9.10 6.07
C SER A 365 9.12 7.88 6.26
N GLY A 366 8.59 6.72 5.87
CA GLY A 366 9.34 5.47 5.79
C GLY A 366 9.00 4.47 6.87
N GLY A 367 9.92 3.53 7.09
CA GLY A 367 9.69 2.38 7.95
C GLY A 367 10.75 1.31 7.76
N TRP A 368 10.37 0.06 7.53
CA TRP A 368 11.27 -1.08 7.52
C TRP A 368 11.14 -1.95 6.29
N LEU A 369 12.25 -2.53 5.87
CA LEU A 369 12.28 -3.64 4.92
C LEU A 369 12.96 -4.83 5.59
N ILE A 370 12.22 -5.94 5.64
CA ILE A 370 12.57 -7.18 6.34
C ILE A 370 12.88 -8.25 5.30
N ILE A 371 14.05 -8.88 5.42
CA ILE A 371 14.44 -10.02 4.58
C ILE A 371 14.71 -11.21 5.52
N PRO A 372 13.78 -12.16 5.64
CA PRO A 372 14.04 -13.41 6.35
C PRO A 372 15.18 -14.16 5.66
N PHE A 373 16.02 -14.84 6.43
CA PHE A 373 17.04 -15.73 5.87
C PHE A 373 17.16 -17.02 6.67
N LYS A 374 17.63 -18.07 5.99
CA LYS A 374 17.96 -19.36 6.60
C LYS A 374 19.32 -19.84 6.10
N ILE A 375 20.20 -20.19 7.03
CA ILE A 375 21.50 -20.79 6.71
C ILE A 375 21.30 -22.26 6.36
N TYR A 376 21.91 -22.72 5.28
CA TYR A 376 21.99 -24.14 4.93
C TYR A 376 23.45 -24.59 4.80
#